data_AF-A0A1S3XGH1-F1
#
_entry.id   AF-A0A1S3XGH1-F1
#
_cell.length_a   1.000
_cell.length_b   1.000
_cell.length_c   1.000
_cell.angle_alpha   90.00
_cell.angle_beta   90.00
_cell.angle_gamma   90.00
#
_symmetry.space_group_name_H-M   'P 1'
#
loop_
_entity.id
_entity.type
_entity.pdbx_description
1 polymer ?
#
loop_
_entity_poly.entity_id
_entity_poly.type
_entity_poly.pdbx_seq_one_letter_code
_entity_poly.pdbx_strand_id
1 'polypeptide(L)'
;MPMTWWAELPNTCPCLVEGCMYSMKWSSKSEYVRCLHFSREDSLYVATNNGYVYHAKLYDTEDVKWTELLHIEEEGPIVCMDLLSHCSDVTEDIENWVAVGNGKGTMVIARVVDNVLNPRVELMSTWSAEPERQLLGTYWCKSLGPK
;
A
#
# COMPACT_ATOMS: atom_id res chain seq x y z
N MET A 1 -27.87 -9.81 41.78
CA MET A 1 -27.35 -10.10 40.43
C MET A 1 -28.38 -9.62 39.41
N PRO A 2 -28.32 -8.37 38.94
CA PRO A 2 -28.95 -7.95 37.68
C PRO A 2 -27.88 -8.08 36.55
N MET A 3 -28.15 -8.03 35.27
CA MET A 3 -29.28 -7.49 34.53
C MET A 3 -29.30 -8.14 33.14
N THR A 4 -30.49 -8.14 32.58
CA THR A 4 -30.89 -8.49 31.23
C THR A 4 -30.57 -7.43 30.16
N TRP A 5 -30.64 -7.88 28.89
CA TRP A 5 -31.01 -7.19 27.64
C TRP A 5 -29.94 -6.56 26.71
N TRP A 6 -30.31 -6.57 25.43
CA TRP A 6 -29.52 -6.63 24.19
C TRP A 6 -29.37 -5.26 23.51
N ALA A 7 -28.35 -5.09 22.66
CA ALA A 7 -28.41 -4.36 21.38
C ALA A 7 -27.21 -4.78 20.51
N GLU A 8 -27.44 -5.52 19.42
CA GLU A 8 -27.32 -5.06 18.02
C GLU A 8 -25.88 -5.14 17.43
N LEU A 9 -25.72 -5.97 16.39
CA LEU A 9 -24.52 -6.11 15.52
C LEU A 9 -24.36 -4.84 14.63
N PRO A 10 -23.30 -4.62 13.79
CA PRO A 10 -22.24 -5.52 13.33
C PRO A 10 -20.83 -4.88 13.16
N ASN A 11 -19.89 -5.61 12.55
CA ASN A 11 -18.65 -5.12 11.92
C ASN A 11 -17.42 -4.93 12.83
N THR A 12 -16.66 -6.01 13.02
CA THR A 12 -15.21 -6.11 12.78
C THR A 12 -14.76 -7.46 13.33
N CYS A 13 -14.21 -8.33 12.49
CA CYS A 13 -13.62 -9.59 12.94
C CYS A 13 -12.49 -9.30 13.96
N PRO A 14 -12.62 -9.66 15.24
CA PRO A 14 -11.52 -9.58 16.20
C PRO A 14 -10.63 -10.83 16.16
N CYS A 15 -10.78 -11.67 15.12
CA CYS A 15 -10.31 -13.06 15.13
C CYS A 15 -8.85 -13.28 14.70
N LEU A 16 -8.04 -12.24 14.50
CA LEU A 16 -6.58 -12.43 14.47
C LEU A 16 -6.04 -12.38 15.90
N VAL A 17 -6.52 -13.34 16.68
CA VAL A 17 -6.20 -13.61 18.07
C VAL A 17 -4.74 -14.03 18.16
N GLU A 18 -3.91 -13.16 18.72
CA GLU A 18 -2.74 -13.31 19.61
C GLU A 18 -1.78 -14.54 19.55
N GLY A 19 -2.10 -15.64 18.86
CA GLY A 19 -1.32 -16.88 18.83
C GLY A 19 -0.34 -17.02 17.66
N CYS A 20 -0.54 -16.33 16.53
CA CYS A 20 0.40 -16.40 15.40
C CYS A 20 1.61 -15.46 15.53
N MET A 21 1.59 -14.54 16.51
CA MET A 21 2.62 -13.52 16.67
C MET A 21 3.94 -14.05 17.26
N TYR A 22 3.95 -15.24 17.88
CA TYR A 22 5.11 -15.77 18.61
C TYR A 22 5.95 -16.82 17.86
N SER A 23 5.65 -17.12 16.59
CA SER A 23 6.41 -18.12 15.81
C SER A 23 6.90 -17.63 14.45
N MET A 24 6.55 -16.43 13.99
CA MET A 24 7.27 -15.84 12.86
C MET A 24 8.52 -15.15 13.39
N LYS A 25 9.61 -15.91 13.43
CA LYS A 25 10.95 -15.34 13.34
C LYS A 25 11.04 -14.71 11.95
N TRP A 26 10.47 -13.51 11.79
CA TRP A 26 10.53 -12.70 10.58
C TRP A 26 12.02 -12.56 10.30
N SER A 27 12.52 -13.26 9.28
CA SER A 27 13.82 -12.90 8.77
C SER A 27 13.63 -11.46 8.31
N SER A 28 14.39 -10.53 8.89
CA SER A 28 14.32 -9.09 8.61
C SER A 28 14.77 -8.73 7.18
N LYS A 29 14.65 -9.68 6.25
CA LYS A 29 15.07 -9.66 4.85
C LYS A 29 13.97 -10.11 3.87
N SER A 30 12.81 -10.57 4.37
CA SER A 30 11.70 -10.98 3.50
C SER A 30 10.83 -9.78 3.14
N GLU A 31 10.44 -9.70 1.86
CA GLU A 31 9.51 -8.70 1.37
C GLU A 31 8.06 -9.08 1.74
N TYR A 32 7.28 -8.10 2.16
CA TYR A 32 5.88 -8.23 2.51
C TYR A 32 5.07 -6.97 2.16
N VAL A 33 3.77 -7.16 1.93
CA VAL A 33 2.83 -6.13 1.52
C VAL A 33 2.51 -5.17 2.68
N ARG A 34 2.46 -3.87 2.37
CA ARG A 34 2.15 -2.76 3.29
C ARG A 34 0.88 -2.01 2.91
N CYS A 35 0.68 -1.78 1.61
CA CYS A 35 -0.49 -1.08 1.09
C CYS A 35 -1.02 -1.82 -0.14
N LEU A 36 -2.35 -1.81 -0.28
CA LEU A 36 -3.08 -2.36 -1.41
C LEU A 36 -4.14 -1.35 -1.83
N HIS A 37 -4.32 -1.16 -3.13
CA HIS A 37 -5.37 -0.27 -3.63
C HIS A 37 -5.78 -0.67 -5.05
N PHE A 38 -7.07 -0.92 -5.26
CA PHE A 38 -7.60 -1.20 -6.60
C PHE A 38 -7.71 0.09 -7.40
N SER A 39 -7.25 0.08 -8.65
CA SER A 39 -7.61 1.13 -9.61
C SER A 39 -8.85 0.75 -10.43
N ARG A 40 -9.07 -0.57 -10.63
CA ARG A 40 -10.18 -1.19 -11.35
C ARG A 40 -10.46 -2.57 -10.78
N GLU A 41 -11.48 -3.26 -11.28
CA GLU A 41 -11.83 -4.63 -10.89
C GLU A 41 -10.69 -5.63 -11.16
N ASP A 42 -9.86 -5.37 -12.17
CA ASP A 42 -8.80 -6.25 -12.66
C ASP A 42 -7.36 -5.72 -12.42
N SER A 43 -7.22 -4.59 -11.74
CA SER A 43 -5.94 -3.90 -11.53
C SER A 43 -5.74 -3.50 -10.06
N LEU A 44 -4.72 -4.06 -9.43
CA LEU A 44 -4.36 -3.85 -8.02
C LEU A 44 -2.95 -3.25 -7.91
N TYR A 45 -2.80 -2.17 -7.15
CA TYR A 45 -1.50 -1.61 -6.79
C TYR A 45 -1.07 -2.15 -5.44
N VAL A 46 0.19 -2.54 -5.34
CA VAL A 46 0.77 -3.19 -4.16
C VAL A 46 2.05 -2.49 -3.77
N ALA A 47 2.13 -2.00 -2.54
CA ALA A 47 3.35 -1.40 -2.00
C ALA A 47 3.95 -2.26 -0.88
N THR A 48 5.27 -2.30 -0.76
CA THR A 48 5.96 -3.24 0.13
C THR A 48 6.85 -2.58 1.17
N ASN A 49 7.29 -3.37 2.14
CA ASN A 49 8.20 -2.93 3.18
C ASN A 49 9.63 -2.68 2.68
N ASN A 50 9.96 -3.12 1.47
CA ASN A 50 11.27 -2.92 0.85
C ASN A 50 11.29 -1.66 -0.05
N GLY A 51 10.20 -0.89 -0.12
CA GLY A 51 10.15 0.34 -0.90
C GLY A 51 9.69 0.16 -2.34
N TYR A 52 9.20 -1.03 -2.72
CA TYR A 52 8.67 -1.32 -4.04
C TYR A 52 7.19 -0.97 -4.15
N VAL A 53 6.79 -0.59 -5.36
CA VAL A 53 5.39 -0.50 -5.79
C VAL A 53 5.23 -1.34 -7.06
N TYR A 54 4.28 -2.26 -7.01
CA TYR A 54 3.91 -3.14 -8.10
C TYR A 54 2.49 -2.83 -8.59
N HIS A 55 2.25 -3.12 -9.86
CA HIS A 55 0.93 -3.32 -10.42
C HIS A 55 0.71 -4.82 -10.63
N ALA A 56 -0.37 -5.34 -10.06
CA ALA A 56 -0.84 -6.70 -10.23
C ALA A 56 -2.10 -6.68 -11.11
N LYS A 57 -1.98 -7.24 -12.32
CA LYS A 57 -3.08 -7.44 -13.25
C LYS A 57 -3.69 -8.83 -13.04
N LEU A 58 -4.99 -8.87 -12.79
CA LEU A 58 -5.78 -10.09 -12.65
C LEU A 58 -6.33 -10.49 -14.03
N TYR A 59 -6.14 -11.76 -14.41
CA TYR A 59 -6.74 -12.31 -15.62
C TYR A 59 -7.82 -13.33 -15.25
N ASP A 60 -8.78 -13.54 -16.17
CA ASP A 60 -9.86 -14.54 -16.01
C ASP A 60 -9.32 -15.98 -15.85
N THR A 61 -8.06 -16.23 -16.21
CA THR A 61 -7.39 -17.53 -16.10
C THR A 61 -6.82 -17.84 -14.71
N GLU A 62 -7.20 -17.07 -13.67
CA GLU A 62 -6.61 -17.10 -12.31
C GLU A 62 -5.12 -16.70 -12.23
N ASP A 63 -4.53 -16.28 -13.35
CA ASP A 63 -3.16 -15.78 -13.39
C ASP A 63 -3.08 -14.32 -12.94
N VAL A 64 -2.00 -14.00 -12.22
CA VAL A 64 -1.68 -12.62 -11.81
C VAL A 64 -0.35 -12.21 -12.41
N LYS A 65 -0.37 -11.16 -13.25
CA LYS A 65 0.87 -10.57 -13.77
C LYS A 65 1.30 -9.42 -12.88
N TRP A 66 2.50 -9.54 -12.32
CA TRP A 66 3.15 -8.51 -11.53
C TRP A 66 4.07 -7.68 -12.42
N THR A 67 3.95 -6.36 -12.34
CA THR A 67 4.82 -5.40 -13.01
C THR A 67 5.39 -4.45 -11.95
N GLU A 68 6.71 -4.40 -11.80
CA GLU A 68 7.36 -3.39 -10.96
C GLU A 68 7.21 -2.01 -11.61
N LEU A 69 6.68 -1.05 -10.85
CA LEU A 69 6.48 0.30 -11.35
C LEU A 69 7.58 1.25 -10.87
N LEU A 70 7.88 1.21 -9.57
CA LEU A 70 8.93 2.04 -8.98
C LEU A 70 9.51 1.39 -7.72
N HIS A 71 10.69 1.86 -7.36
CA HIS A 71 11.41 1.49 -6.15
C HIS A 71 12.03 2.74 -5.52
N ILE A 72 11.79 2.97 -4.24
CA ILE A 72 12.39 4.09 -3.49
C ILE A 72 13.68 3.60 -2.83
N GLU A 73 14.83 3.95 -3.41
CA GLU A 73 16.17 3.43 -3.06
C GLU A 73 16.57 3.59 -1.59
N GLU A 74 16.06 4.61 -0.88
CA GLU A 74 16.35 4.78 0.54
C GLU A 74 15.57 3.79 1.40
N GLU A 75 15.94 2.50 1.35
CA GLU A 75 15.43 1.34 2.14
C GLU A 75 14.52 1.75 3.31
N GLY A 76 13.25 1.94 2.99
CA GLY A 76 12.26 2.44 3.90
C GLY A 76 10.91 1.89 3.49
N PRO A 77 10.14 1.28 4.41
CA PRO A 77 8.87 0.69 4.06
C PRO A 77 7.95 1.77 3.48
N ILE A 78 7.23 1.45 2.42
CA ILE A 78 6.08 2.26 2.02
C ILE A 78 5.08 2.22 3.17
N VAL A 79 4.67 3.39 3.64
CA VAL A 79 3.74 3.53 4.78
C VAL A 79 2.35 3.97 4.33
N CYS A 80 2.26 4.66 3.19
CA CYS A 80 1.00 5.11 2.61
C CYS A 80 1.08 5.09 1.09
N MET A 81 -0.06 4.80 0.47
CA MET A 81 -0.27 4.84 -0.97
C MET A 81 -1.68 5.36 -1.24
N ASP A 82 -1.80 6.21 -2.26
CA ASP A 82 -3.08 6.73 -2.75
C ASP A 82 -3.08 6.70 -4.29
N LEU A 83 -4.28 6.59 -4.86
CA LEU A 83 -4.47 6.54 -6.30
C LEU A 83 -5.51 7.55 -6.78
N LEU A 84 -5.14 8.24 -7.85
CA LEU A 84 -6.04 9.06 -8.63
C LEU A 84 -6.15 8.47 -10.03
N SER A 85 -7.25 7.77 -10.29
CA SER A 85 -7.57 7.21 -11.60
C SER A 85 -8.23 8.26 -12.48
N HIS A 86 -7.65 8.53 -13.65
CA HIS A 86 -8.27 9.32 -14.70
C HIS A 86 -8.65 8.42 -15.88
N CYS A 87 -9.96 8.34 -16.16
CA CYS A 87 -10.42 7.82 -17.43
C CYS A 87 -10.35 8.95 -18.46
N SER A 88 -9.42 8.84 -19.41
CA SER A 88 -9.39 9.69 -20.59
C SER A 88 -10.46 9.18 -21.55
N ASP A 89 -11.51 9.95 -21.83
CA ASP A 89 -12.53 9.59 -22.84
C ASP A 89 -11.97 9.58 -24.28
N VAL A 90 -10.70 9.98 -24.46
CA VAL A 90 -10.09 10.26 -25.76
C VAL A 90 -9.07 9.19 -26.17
N THR A 91 -8.57 8.39 -25.23
CA THR A 91 -7.56 7.34 -25.47
C THR A 91 -8.01 6.03 -24.86
N GLU A 92 -7.77 4.89 -25.52
CA GLU A 92 -7.96 3.56 -24.91
C GLU A 92 -7.02 3.32 -23.71
N ASP A 93 -5.98 4.13 -23.58
CA ASP A 93 -5.02 4.09 -22.48
C ASP A 93 -5.62 4.71 -21.21
N ILE A 94 -5.54 3.98 -20.10
CA ILE A 94 -5.99 4.43 -18.79
C ILE A 94 -4.80 5.05 -18.06
N GLU A 95 -5.01 6.27 -17.56
CA GLU A 95 -4.00 6.99 -16.81
C GLU A 95 -4.30 6.92 -15.31
N ASN A 96 -3.35 6.37 -14.55
CA ASN A 96 -3.42 6.34 -13.10
C ASN A 96 -2.27 7.15 -12.52
N TRP A 97 -2.58 8.06 -11.61
CA TRP A 97 -1.59 8.72 -10.78
C TRP A 97 -1.48 7.97 -9.46
N VAL A 98 -0.25 7.61 -9.09
CA VAL A 98 0.06 6.90 -7.86
C VAL A 98 0.88 7.83 -6.98
N ALA A 99 0.40 8.09 -5.77
CA ALA A 99 1.14 8.81 -4.74
C ALA A 99 1.58 7.81 -3.67
N VAL A 100 2.86 7.79 -3.32
CA VAL A 100 3.39 6.97 -2.22
C VAL A 100 4.27 7.77 -1.28
N GLY A 101 4.29 7.34 -0.01
CA GLY A 101 5.18 7.86 1.02
C GLY A 101 5.86 6.73 1.78
N ASN A 102 7.15 6.90 2.07
CA ASN A 102 7.91 5.94 2.88
C ASN A 102 8.09 6.41 4.33
N GLY A 103 8.60 5.51 5.18
CA GLY A 103 8.85 5.79 6.60
C GLY A 103 9.97 6.81 6.88
N LYS A 104 10.70 7.28 5.87
CA LYS A 104 11.74 8.33 5.97
C LYS A 104 11.23 9.71 5.57
N GLY A 105 9.97 9.81 5.15
CA GLY A 105 9.37 11.04 4.66
C GLY A 105 9.67 11.33 3.19
N THR A 106 10.17 10.37 2.41
CA THR A 106 10.22 10.47 0.96
C THR A 106 8.81 10.33 0.40
N MET A 107 8.41 11.25 -0.46
CA MET A 107 7.14 11.25 -1.19
C MET A 107 7.42 11.13 -2.68
N VAL A 108 6.63 10.30 -3.37
CA VAL A 108 6.72 10.11 -4.82
C VAL A 108 5.32 10.22 -5.41
N ILE A 109 5.19 10.96 -6.51
CA ILE A 109 4.04 10.86 -7.41
C ILE A 109 4.53 10.33 -8.75
N ALA A 110 3.84 9.30 -9.26
CA ALA A 110 4.11 8.69 -10.55
C ALA A 110 2.84 8.67 -11.42
N ARG A 111 2.97 9.07 -12.69
CA ARG A 111 1.95 8.86 -13.72
C ARG A 111 2.21 7.51 -14.38
N VAL A 112 1.26 6.60 -14.21
CA VAL A 112 1.27 5.25 -14.76
C VAL A 112 0.27 5.20 -15.91
N VAL A 113 0.76 4.84 -17.09
CA VAL A 113 -0.08 4.58 -18.26
C VAL A 113 -0.25 3.07 -18.35
N ASP A 114 -1.50 2.62 -18.21
CA ASP A 114 -1.91 1.22 -18.30
C ASP A 114 -2.37 0.95 -19.73
N ASN A 115 -1.47 0.43 -20.57
CA ASN A 115 -1.89 -0.26 -21.79
C ASN A 115 -2.27 -1.70 -21.42
N VAL A 116 -3.17 -2.31 -22.19
CA VAL A 116 -3.80 -3.63 -21.93
C VAL A 116 -2.82 -4.73 -21.48
N LEU A 117 -1.53 -4.64 -21.83
CA LEU A 117 -0.55 -5.68 -21.56
C LEU A 117 0.56 -5.29 -20.59
N ASN A 118 0.98 -4.02 -20.50
CA ASN A 118 2.17 -3.60 -19.78
C ASN A 118 2.00 -2.18 -19.22
N PRO A 119 1.58 -2.03 -17.95
CA PRO A 119 1.58 -0.72 -17.30
C PRO A 119 3.01 -0.21 -17.16
N ARG A 120 3.21 1.09 -17.37
CA ARG A 120 4.53 1.73 -17.28
C ARG A 120 4.45 3.11 -16.64
N VAL A 121 5.52 3.50 -15.96
CA VAL A 121 5.67 4.87 -15.42
C VAL A 121 6.16 5.78 -16.54
N GLU A 122 5.39 6.84 -16.85
CA GLU A 122 5.79 7.86 -17.84
C GLU A 122 6.41 9.10 -17.20
N LEU A 123 5.95 9.47 -16.00
CA LEU A 123 6.46 10.62 -15.26
C LEU A 123 6.58 10.25 -13.79
N MET A 124 7.65 10.69 -13.15
CA MET A 124 7.87 10.53 -11.72
C MET A 124 8.43 11.82 -11.13
N SER A 125 7.92 12.20 -9.97
CA SER A 125 8.45 13.31 -9.18
C SER A 125 8.64 12.84 -7.75
N THR A 126 9.80 13.14 -7.19
CA THR A 126 10.20 12.72 -5.84
C THR A 126 10.61 13.94 -5.04
N TRP A 127 10.15 14.01 -3.79
CA TRP A 127 10.56 15.06 -2.85
C TRP A 127 10.58 14.53 -1.42
N SER A 128 11.30 15.23 -0.55
CA SER A 128 11.32 14.94 0.88
C SER A 128 10.29 15.82 1.60
N ALA A 129 9.57 15.23 2.55
CA ALA A 129 8.80 16.00 3.51
C ALA A 129 9.74 16.87 4.36
N GLU A 130 9.26 18.07 4.72
CA GLU A 130 9.96 18.93 5.68
C GLU A 130 10.19 18.18 7.00
N PRO A 131 11.25 18.48 7.77
CA PRO A 131 11.56 17.79 9.03
C PRO A 131 10.38 17.74 10.02
N GLU A 132 9.52 18.76 10.01
CA GLU A 132 8.34 18.88 10.86
C GLU A 132 7.15 18.03 10.39
N ARG A 133 7.20 17.54 9.15
CA ARG A 133 6.13 16.84 8.43
C ARG A 133 6.51 15.43 8.00
N GLN A 134 7.66 14.92 8.46
CA GLN A 134 8.04 13.54 8.21
C GLN A 134 6.92 12.63 8.72
N LEU A 135 6.40 11.79 7.82
CA LEU A 135 5.41 10.76 8.15
C LEU A 135 5.91 10.00 9.37
N LEU A 136 5.00 9.72 10.31
CA LEU A 136 5.20 9.24 11.69
C LEU A 136 5.92 7.88 11.84
N GLY A 137 7.00 7.64 11.09
CA GLY A 137 7.87 6.47 11.23
C GLY A 137 8.47 6.33 12.63
N THR A 138 8.59 7.44 13.37
CA THR A 138 9.03 7.43 14.78
C THR A 138 7.91 7.16 15.79
N TYR A 139 6.65 7.40 15.44
CA TYR A 139 5.52 7.27 16.38
C TYR A 139 4.77 5.94 16.26
N TRP A 140 4.83 5.26 15.11
CA TRP A 140 4.16 3.96 14.95
C TRP A 140 4.90 2.81 15.67
N CYS A 141 6.19 2.96 15.94
CA CYS A 141 7.01 1.91 16.58
C CYS A 141 7.24 2.12 18.09
N LYS A 142 6.83 3.26 18.67
CA LYS A 142 6.84 3.43 20.13
C LYS A 142 5.45 3.14 20.67
N SER A 143 5.24 1.89 21.11
CA SER A 143 4.22 1.61 22.11
C SER A 143 4.43 2.60 23.26
N LEU A 144 3.47 3.50 23.47
CA LEU A 144 3.39 4.33 24.66
C LEU A 144 2.95 3.43 25.82
N GLY A 145 3.83 2.49 26.20
CA GLY A 145 3.69 1.73 27.43
C GLY A 145 3.63 2.70 28.62
N PRO A 146 2.92 2.33 29.70
CA PRO A 146 2.74 3.23 30.83
C PRO A 146 4.09 3.59 31.47
N LYS A 147 4.21 4.87 31.85
CA LYS A 147 5.36 5.44 32.56
C LYS A 147 5.53 4.85 33.95
#